data_AF-A0A847DYV6-F1
#
_entry.id   AF-A0A847DYV6-F1
#
_cell.length_a   1.000
_cell.length_b   1.000
_cell.length_c   1.000
_cell.angle_alpha   90.00
_cell.angle_beta   90.00
_cell.angle_gamma   90.00
#
_symmetry.space_group_name_H-M   'P 1'
#
loop_
_entity.id
_entity.type
_entity.pdbx_description
1 polymer ?
#
loop_
_entity_poly.entity_id
_entity_poly.type
_entity_poly.pdbx_seq_one_letter_code
_entity_poly.pdbx_strand_id
1 'polypeptide(L)'
;MSAIQLSASPGSDERAPLAAKRGEIWTMMRIGGFDEALVRSLIFVLDCDADFDEPALGALRRLQQRRPDLDAARLARTVHEQAAVLRLDRTIAVESLPALLPDDGDSAARLLETIGSLLGTVARESAVAQRFQHLARVVSFG
;
A
#
# COMPACT_ATOMS: atom_id res chain seq x y z
N MET A 1 44.86 -20.01 22.54
CA MET A 1 43.70 -19.41 23.24
C MET A 1 43.28 -18.17 22.47
N SER A 2 42.01 -18.13 22.08
CA SER A 2 41.36 -17.13 21.22
C SER A 2 41.38 -15.71 21.77
N ALA A 3 41.33 -14.73 20.86
CA ALA A 3 40.52 -13.54 21.04
C ALA A 3 39.85 -13.20 19.69
N ILE A 4 38.53 -13.34 19.69
CA ILE A 4 37.59 -13.10 18.60
C ILE A 4 37.42 -11.59 18.40
N GLN A 5 37.30 -11.20 17.13
CA GLN A 5 36.86 -9.89 16.62
C GLN A 5 35.80 -9.21 17.50
N LEU A 6 36.07 -7.97 17.92
CA LEU A 6 35.04 -7.04 18.37
C LEU A 6 34.57 -6.23 17.17
N SER A 7 33.34 -6.51 16.75
CA SER A 7 32.59 -5.88 15.67
C SER A 7 32.50 -4.36 15.84
N ALA A 8 32.83 -3.62 14.78
CA ALA A 8 32.43 -2.23 14.64
C ALA A 8 30.91 -2.16 14.72
N SER A 9 30.39 -1.48 15.75
CA SER A 9 28.96 -1.10 15.77
C SER A 9 28.72 -0.11 14.62
N PRO A 10 27.68 -0.29 13.79
CA PRO A 10 27.35 0.67 12.74
C PRO A 10 27.10 2.04 13.38
N GLY A 11 27.86 3.03 12.89
CA GLY A 11 27.95 4.37 13.46
C GLY A 11 26.62 5.12 13.40
N SER A 12 26.45 6.07 14.31
CA SER A 12 25.31 6.98 14.47
C SER A 12 24.83 7.65 13.17
N ASP A 13 25.71 7.81 12.16
CA ASP A 13 25.38 8.40 10.86
C ASP A 13 24.52 7.51 9.96
N GLU A 14 24.58 6.18 10.07
CA GLU A 14 23.71 5.30 9.27
C GLU A 14 22.27 5.27 9.82
N ARG A 15 22.07 5.63 11.09
CA ARG A 15 20.75 5.62 11.74
C ARG A 15 19.91 6.84 11.39
N ALA A 16 20.53 7.99 11.13
CA ALA A 16 19.82 9.23 10.82
C ALA A 16 19.07 9.19 9.46
N PRO A 17 19.66 8.71 8.35
CA PRO A 17 18.95 8.50 7.08
C PRO A 17 17.82 7.49 7.18
N LEU A 18 18.02 6.40 7.94
CA LEU A 18 16.99 5.38 8.17
C LEU A 18 15.82 5.93 9.01
N ALA A 19 16.12 6.72 10.05
CA ALA A 19 15.10 7.37 10.85
C ALA A 19 14.30 8.42 10.05
N ALA A 20 14.99 9.22 9.23
CA ALA A 20 14.36 10.16 8.31
C ALA A 20 13.43 9.42 7.32
N LYS A 21 13.92 8.35 6.69
CA LYS A 21 13.12 7.56 5.76
C LYS A 21 11.90 6.93 6.42
N ARG A 22 12.06 6.43 7.66
CA ARG A 22 10.94 5.91 8.44
C ARG A 22 9.92 7.01 8.77
N GLY A 23 10.36 8.22 9.06
CA GLY A 23 9.50 9.39 9.27
C GLY A 23 8.70 9.78 8.03
N GLU A 24 9.33 9.74 6.85
CA GLU A 24 8.61 9.92 5.56
C GLU A 24 7.50 8.87 5.39
N ILE A 25 7.81 7.59 5.60
CA ILE A 25 6.81 6.50 5.45
C ILE A 25 5.67 6.66 6.47
N TRP A 26 5.98 7.06 7.71
CA TRP A 26 4.96 7.41 8.70
C TRP A 26 4.05 8.55 8.25
N THR A 27 4.60 9.56 7.58
CA THR A 27 3.84 10.71 7.06
C THR A 27 2.84 10.24 5.99
N MET A 28 3.28 9.33 5.11
CA MET A 28 2.44 8.74 4.06
C MET A 28 1.28 7.90 4.59
N MET A 29 1.27 7.49 5.87
CA MET A 29 0.12 6.81 6.48
C MET A 29 -1.15 7.63 6.32
N ARG A 30 -1.06 8.95 6.50
CA ARG A 30 -2.19 9.89 6.60
C ARG A 30 -2.20 10.99 5.54
N ILE A 31 -1.10 11.19 4.83
CA ILE A 31 -0.98 12.22 3.78
C ILE A 31 -0.85 11.54 2.42
N GLY A 32 -1.68 11.97 1.48
CA GLY A 32 -1.78 11.45 0.12
C GLY A 32 -3.13 11.82 -0.45
N GLY A 33 -3.64 11.00 -1.36
CA GLY A 33 -4.97 11.15 -1.92
C GLY A 33 -5.54 9.82 -2.38
N PHE A 34 -6.52 9.92 -3.27
CA PHE A 34 -7.28 8.77 -3.77
C PHE A 34 -6.38 7.72 -4.45
N ASP A 35 -5.36 8.13 -5.20
CA ASP A 35 -4.47 7.21 -5.90
C ASP A 35 -3.61 6.39 -4.91
N GLU A 36 -3.10 7.01 -3.84
CA GLU A 36 -2.38 6.33 -2.76
C GLU A 36 -3.29 5.37 -2.00
N ALA A 37 -4.54 5.79 -1.70
CA ALA A 37 -5.54 4.93 -1.08
C ALA A 37 -5.87 3.71 -1.94
N LEU A 38 -6.03 3.92 -3.25
CA LEU A 38 -6.33 2.87 -4.22
C LEU A 38 -5.21 1.84 -4.33
N VAL A 39 -3.97 2.31 -4.49
CA VAL A 39 -2.80 1.43 -4.60
C VAL A 39 -2.59 0.65 -3.30
N ARG A 40 -2.64 1.31 -2.13
CA ARG A 40 -2.49 0.65 -0.83
C ARG A 40 -3.58 -0.42 -0.62
N SER A 41 -4.82 -0.09 -0.97
CA SER A 41 -5.95 -1.02 -0.88
C SER A 41 -5.74 -2.25 -1.76
N LEU A 42 -5.26 -2.06 -3.00
CA LEU A 42 -5.01 -3.16 -3.92
C LEU A 42 -3.92 -4.10 -3.40
N ILE A 43 -2.81 -3.54 -2.90
CA ILE A 43 -1.70 -4.31 -2.31
C ILE A 43 -2.19 -5.10 -1.09
N PHE A 44 -2.94 -4.45 -0.20
CA PHE A 44 -3.51 -5.09 0.99
C PHE A 44 -4.46 -6.26 0.66
N VAL A 45 -5.35 -6.07 -0.32
CA VAL A 45 -6.38 -7.05 -0.70
C VAL A 45 -5.81 -8.22 -1.51
N LEU A 46 -4.69 -8.03 -2.21
CA LEU A 46 -4.01 -9.09 -2.95
C LEU A 46 -2.93 -9.81 -2.14
N ASP A 47 -2.40 -9.19 -1.07
CA ASP A 47 -1.33 -9.74 -0.21
C ASP A 47 0.01 -9.77 -0.91
N CYS A 48 0.12 -9.01 -1.98
CA CYS A 48 1.37 -8.85 -2.68
C CYS A 48 2.25 -7.84 -1.92
N ASP A 49 3.55 -8.10 -1.91
CA ASP A 49 4.54 -7.19 -1.37
C ASP A 49 5.09 -6.30 -2.49
N ALA A 50 6.37 -5.92 -2.48
CA ALA A 50 7.00 -5.34 -3.68
C ALA A 50 7.14 -6.35 -4.84
N ASP A 51 7.09 -7.65 -4.52
CA ASP A 51 7.10 -8.73 -5.50
C ASP A 51 5.66 -9.08 -5.87
N PHE A 52 5.20 -8.53 -6.99
CA PHE A 52 3.86 -8.74 -7.52
C PHE A 52 3.79 -10.08 -8.25
N ASP A 53 2.84 -10.93 -7.86
CA ASP A 53 2.47 -12.12 -8.61
C ASP A 53 1.62 -11.78 -9.84
N GLU A 54 1.36 -12.76 -10.71
CA GLU A 54 0.56 -12.54 -11.93
C GLU A 54 -0.83 -11.94 -11.66
N PRO A 55 -1.60 -12.39 -10.64
CA PRO A 55 -2.84 -11.73 -10.23
C PRO A 55 -2.67 -10.23 -9.97
N ALA A 56 -1.66 -9.84 -9.19
CA ALA A 56 -1.46 -8.45 -8.82
C ALA A 56 -0.91 -7.59 -9.95
N LEU A 57 -0.03 -8.14 -10.79
CA LEU A 57 0.37 -7.50 -12.05
C LEU A 57 -0.84 -7.30 -12.98
N GLY A 58 -1.74 -8.28 -13.07
CA GLY A 58 -2.97 -8.18 -13.84
C GLY A 58 -3.87 -7.03 -13.40
N ALA A 59 -4.05 -6.85 -12.09
CA ALA A 59 -4.82 -5.74 -11.53
C ALA A 59 -4.15 -4.37 -11.78
N LEU A 60 -2.82 -4.27 -11.61
CA LEU A 60 -2.07 -3.04 -11.91
C LEU A 60 -2.14 -2.66 -13.39
N ARG A 61 -2.04 -3.63 -14.30
CA ARG A 61 -2.21 -3.40 -15.75
C ARG A 61 -3.60 -2.85 -16.06
N ARG A 62 -4.66 -3.38 -15.45
CA ARG A 62 -6.04 -2.86 -15.61
C ARG A 62 -6.18 -1.44 -15.06
N LEU A 63 -5.54 -1.14 -13.93
CA LEU A 63 -5.53 0.21 -13.36
C LEU A 63 -4.88 1.20 -14.33
N GLN A 64 -3.70 0.85 -14.86
CA GLN A 64 -3.00 1.67 -15.84
C GLN A 64 -3.80 1.89 -17.14
N GLN A 65 -4.50 0.86 -17.61
CA GLN A 65 -5.39 1.00 -18.78
C GLN A 65 -6.56 1.96 -18.55
N ARG A 66 -7.08 2.04 -17.32
CA ARG A 66 -8.20 2.91 -16.94
C ARG A 66 -7.76 4.33 -16.61
N ARG A 67 -6.49 4.52 -16.29
CA ARG A 67 -5.89 5.80 -15.90
C ARG A 67 -4.67 6.09 -16.78
N PRO A 68 -4.87 6.37 -18.07
CA PRO A 68 -3.77 6.71 -18.97
C PRO A 68 -3.04 8.00 -18.57
N ASP A 69 -3.64 8.82 -17.71
CA ASP A 69 -3.04 9.99 -17.05
C ASP A 69 -1.97 9.63 -16.01
N LEU A 70 -2.00 8.41 -15.46
CA LEU A 70 -0.96 7.87 -14.59
C LEU A 70 0.13 7.25 -15.45
N ASP A 71 1.23 7.98 -15.63
CA ASP A 71 2.40 7.40 -16.29
C ASP A 71 2.93 6.18 -15.50
N ALA A 72 3.58 5.26 -16.21
CA ALA A 72 4.06 4.01 -15.64
C ALA A 72 5.05 4.22 -14.48
N ALA A 73 5.88 5.27 -14.55
CA ALA A 73 6.89 5.56 -13.55
C ALA A 73 6.24 6.07 -12.25
N ARG A 74 5.22 6.92 -12.36
CA ARG A 74 4.43 7.41 -11.24
C ARG A 74 3.66 6.27 -10.57
N LEU A 75 3.04 5.39 -11.35
CA LEU A 75 2.36 4.22 -10.81
C LEU A 75 3.34 3.31 -10.06
N ALA A 76 4.48 2.97 -10.68
CA ALA A 76 5.50 2.14 -10.05
C ALA A 76 6.04 2.77 -8.75
N ARG A 77 6.32 4.08 -8.75
CA ARG A 77 6.73 4.80 -7.55
C ARG A 77 5.68 4.71 -6.44
N THR A 78 4.42 4.99 -6.76
CA THR A 78 3.30 4.93 -5.80
C THR A 78 3.16 3.53 -5.23
N VAL A 79 3.30 2.50 -6.07
CA VAL A 79 3.29 1.09 -5.65
C VAL A 79 4.40 0.79 -4.64
N HIS A 80 5.64 1.16 -4.94
CA HIS A 80 6.76 0.95 -4.04
C HIS A 80 6.60 1.68 -2.70
N GLU A 81 6.14 2.91 -2.76
CA GLU A 81 5.87 3.75 -1.60
C GLU A 81 4.77 3.16 -0.70
N GLN A 82 3.61 2.81 -1.26
CA GLN A 82 2.51 2.25 -0.49
C GLN A 82 2.80 0.83 0.03
N ALA A 83 3.59 0.04 -0.69
CA ALA A 83 4.08 -1.24 -0.17
C ALA A 83 5.02 -1.04 1.04
N ALA A 84 5.86 0.01 1.03
CA ALA A 84 6.70 0.35 2.17
C ALA A 84 5.87 0.80 3.39
N VAL A 85 4.77 1.54 3.16
CA VAL A 85 3.81 1.91 4.22
C VAL A 85 3.20 0.67 4.88
N LEU A 86 2.72 -0.29 4.08
CA LEU A 86 2.16 -1.55 4.60
C LEU A 86 3.19 -2.41 5.34
N ARG A 87 4.45 -2.42 4.90
CA ARG A 87 5.55 -3.12 5.61
C ARG A 87 5.92 -2.47 6.93
N LEU A 88 5.77 -1.16 7.06
CA LEU A 88 6.11 -0.45 8.29
C LEU A 88 5.14 -0.81 9.41
N ASP A 89 3.84 -0.71 9.15
CA ASP A 89 2.78 -1.18 10.04
C ASP A 89 1.51 -1.43 9.23
N ARG A 90 1.22 -2.70 8.97
CA ARG A 90 0.09 -3.08 8.12
C ARG A 90 -1.26 -2.68 8.71
N THR A 91 -1.41 -2.77 10.02
CA THR A 91 -2.67 -2.48 10.70
C THR A 91 -2.96 -0.99 10.62
N ILE A 92 -2.00 -0.15 11.04
CA ILE A 92 -2.17 1.30 11.02
C ILE A 92 -2.30 1.82 9.59
N ALA A 93 -1.56 1.24 8.63
CA ALA A 93 -1.65 1.61 7.23
C ALA A 93 -3.04 1.42 6.64
N VAL A 94 -3.71 0.31 6.99
CA VAL A 94 -5.08 0.03 6.56
C VAL A 94 -6.06 0.93 7.30
N GLU A 95 -5.97 1.03 8.62
CA GLU A 95 -6.85 1.87 9.44
C GLU A 95 -6.77 3.37 9.07
N SER A 96 -5.64 3.82 8.51
CA SER A 96 -5.45 5.20 8.05
C SER A 96 -5.97 5.47 6.63
N LEU A 97 -6.44 4.46 5.89
CA LEU A 97 -6.98 4.63 4.53
C LEU A 97 -8.08 5.71 4.41
N PRO A 98 -9.04 5.83 5.35
CA PRO A 98 -10.07 6.86 5.27
C PRO A 98 -9.48 8.28 5.21
N ALA A 99 -8.37 8.54 5.90
CA ALA A 99 -7.73 9.86 5.93
C ALA A 99 -7.10 10.26 4.58
N LEU A 100 -6.93 9.32 3.65
CA LEU A 100 -6.42 9.60 2.31
C LEU A 100 -7.53 9.88 1.30
N LEU A 101 -8.77 9.57 1.65
CA LEU A 101 -9.90 9.76 0.76
C LEU A 101 -10.36 11.22 0.80
N PRO A 102 -10.76 11.79 -0.35
CA PRO A 102 -11.47 13.06 -0.36
C PRO A 102 -12.72 13.02 0.53
N ASP A 103 -12.94 14.07 1.30
CA ASP A 103 -14.12 14.24 2.15
C ASP A 103 -15.33 14.72 1.32
N ASP A 104 -15.83 13.84 0.45
CA ASP A 104 -16.93 14.13 -0.48
C ASP A 104 -18.08 13.11 -0.41
N GLY A 105 -18.10 12.25 0.61
CA GLY A 105 -19.15 11.25 0.86
C GLY A 105 -19.15 10.04 -0.08
N ASP A 106 -18.65 10.19 -1.31
CA ASP A 106 -18.69 9.14 -2.33
C ASP A 106 -17.34 8.44 -2.53
N SER A 107 -16.24 9.02 -2.07
CA SER A 107 -14.89 8.50 -2.30
C SER A 107 -14.68 7.07 -1.81
N ALA A 108 -15.26 6.70 -0.67
CA ALA A 108 -15.18 5.33 -0.16
C ALA A 108 -15.89 4.32 -1.10
N ALA A 109 -17.08 4.67 -1.59
CA ALA A 109 -17.82 3.85 -2.53
C ALA A 109 -17.05 3.70 -3.86
N ARG A 110 -16.53 4.80 -4.41
CA ARG A 110 -15.73 4.81 -5.64
C ARG A 110 -14.46 3.97 -5.51
N LEU A 111 -13.78 4.03 -4.35
CA LEU A 111 -12.62 3.19 -4.05
C LEU A 111 -12.99 1.70 -4.12
N LEU A 112 -14.04 1.30 -3.41
CA LEU A 112 -14.47 -0.11 -3.34
C LEU A 112 -14.95 -0.64 -4.68
N GLU A 113 -15.72 0.15 -5.43
CA GLU A 113 -16.14 -0.20 -6.79
C GLU A 113 -14.93 -0.41 -7.71
N THR A 114 -13.96 0.53 -7.66
CA THR A 114 -12.76 0.46 -8.48
C THR A 114 -11.96 -0.80 -8.14
N ILE A 115 -11.67 -1.06 -6.86
CA ILE A 115 -10.96 -2.27 -6.42
C ILE A 115 -11.70 -3.53 -6.85
N GLY A 116 -13.00 -3.63 -6.60
CA GLY A 116 -13.80 -4.79 -6.98
C GLY A 116 -13.71 -5.09 -8.47
N SER A 117 -13.77 -4.05 -9.30
CA SER A 117 -13.62 -4.19 -10.76
C SER A 117 -12.21 -4.60 -11.20
N LEU A 118 -11.16 -4.20 -10.46
CA LEU A 118 -9.77 -4.54 -10.76
C LEU A 118 -9.44 -5.99 -10.42
N LEU A 119 -9.99 -6.52 -9.33
CA LEU A 119 -9.75 -7.91 -8.88
C LEU A 119 -10.29 -8.95 -9.88
N GLY A 120 -11.42 -8.67 -10.56
CA GLY A 120 -12.02 -9.59 -11.52
C GLY A 120 -12.32 -10.96 -10.89
N THR A 121 -11.84 -12.05 -11.49
CA THR A 121 -12.11 -13.43 -11.01
C THR A 121 -11.41 -13.75 -9.69
N VAL A 122 -10.29 -13.11 -9.37
CA VAL A 122 -9.50 -13.32 -8.14
C VAL A 122 -10.29 -12.92 -6.90
N ALA A 123 -11.28 -12.03 -7.03
CA ALA A 123 -12.19 -11.66 -5.95
C ALA A 123 -12.97 -12.85 -5.35
N ARG A 124 -13.06 -13.99 -6.05
CA ARG A 124 -13.75 -15.20 -5.59
C ARG A 124 -12.91 -16.05 -4.64
N GLU A 125 -11.60 -15.81 -4.58
CA GLU A 125 -10.72 -16.49 -3.64
C GLU A 125 -11.04 -16.06 -2.21
N SER A 126 -11.22 -17.01 -1.31
CA SER A 126 -11.75 -16.75 0.03
C SER A 126 -10.90 -15.76 0.83
N ALA A 127 -9.57 -15.84 0.72
CA ALA A 127 -8.64 -14.94 1.39
C ALA A 127 -8.71 -13.51 0.83
N VAL A 128 -8.87 -13.35 -0.48
CA VAL A 128 -9.02 -12.05 -1.14
C VAL A 128 -10.37 -11.43 -0.77
N ALA A 129 -11.45 -12.22 -0.81
CA ALA A 129 -12.78 -11.78 -0.42
C ALA A 129 -12.83 -11.29 1.03
N GLN A 130 -12.20 -12.00 1.97
CA GLN A 130 -12.13 -11.59 3.37
C GLN A 130 -11.41 -10.26 3.57
N ARG A 131 -10.28 -10.05 2.87
CA ARG A 131 -9.52 -8.79 2.95
C ARG A 131 -10.25 -7.65 2.24
N PHE A 132 -10.95 -7.92 1.15
CA PHE A 132 -11.83 -6.94 0.51
C PHE A 132 -12.99 -6.51 1.43
N GLN A 133 -13.61 -7.47 2.14
CA GLN A 133 -14.63 -7.16 3.16
C GLN A 133 -14.05 -6.39 4.36
N HIS A 134 -12.83 -6.69 4.77
CA HIS A 134 -12.14 -5.92 5.81
C HIS A 134 -11.90 -4.48 5.36
N LEU A 135 -11.36 -4.29 4.14
CA LEU A 135 -11.19 -2.99 3.52
C LEU A 135 -12.52 -2.21 3.51
N ALA A 136 -13.61 -2.83 3.05
CA ALA A 136 -14.92 -2.20 2.99
C ALA A 136 -15.40 -1.71 4.35
N ARG A 137 -15.19 -2.47 5.42
CA ARG A 137 -15.51 -2.00 6.79
C ARG A 137 -14.66 -0.80 7.16
N VAL A 138 -13.34 -0.88 6.97
CA VAL A 138 -12.42 0.21 7.36
C VAL A 138 -12.78 1.53 6.69
N VAL A 139 -13.04 1.53 5.38
CA VAL A 139 -13.29 2.77 4.64
C VAL A 139 -14.72 3.28 4.72
N SER A 140 -15.67 2.48 5.22
CA SER A 140 -17.08 2.89 5.38
C SER A 140 -17.41 3.43 6.78
N PHE A 141 -16.53 3.22 7.76
CA PHE A 141 -16.70 3.67 9.16
C PHE A 141 -15.65 4.71 9.59
N GLY A 142 -14.79 5.15 8.67
CA GLY A 142 -13.76 6.15 8.92
C GLY A 142 -14.18 7.56 8.57
#